data_AF-A0A7C1V162-F1
#
_entry.id   AF-A0A7C1V162-F1
#
_cell.length_a   1.000
_cell.length_b   1.000
_cell.length_c   1.000
_cell.angle_alpha   90.00
_cell.angle_beta   90.00
_cell.angle_gamma   90.00
#
_symmetry.space_group_name_H-M   'P 1'
#
loop_
_entity.id
_entity.type
_entity.pdbx_description
1 polymer ?
#
loop_
_entity_poly.entity_id
_entity_poly.type
_entity_poly.pdbx_seq_one_letter_code
_entity_poly.pdbx_strand_id
1 'polypeptide(L)' 'MGDNIQRLFDIVEDLRRKANVNAAFGKPVTSEGRTVIPVAEVAYGFGLGFGSGTSGEESEETEGEGGGGGGGVRAR' A
#
# COMPACT_ATOMS: atom_id res chain seq x y z
N MET A 1 11.19 -17.58 -5.70
CA MET A 1 11.36 -16.47 -4.74
C MET A 1 11.27 -15.08 -5.38
N GLY A 2 11.77 -14.86 -6.61
CA GLY A 2 11.74 -13.53 -7.27
C GLY A 2 10.34 -13.01 -7.64
N ASP A 3 9.42 -13.90 -8.03
CA ASP A 3 8.12 -13.50 -8.59
C ASP A 3 7.19 -12.79 -7.58
N ASN A 4 7.26 -13.14 -6.30
CA ASN A 4 6.41 -12.55 -5.25
C ASN A 4 6.85 -11.13 -4.89
N ILE A 5 8.16 -10.86 -4.94
CA ILE A 5 8.73 -9.53 -4.70
C ILE A 5 8.46 -8.62 -5.91
N GLN A 6 8.55 -9.15 -7.12
CA GLN A 6 8.24 -8.40 -8.34
C GLN A 6 6.78 -7.91 -8.33
N ARG A 7 5.84 -8.78 -7.95
CA ARG A 7 4.42 -8.40 -7.80
C ARG A 7 4.18 -7.28 -6.78
N LEU A 8 4.95 -7.24 -5.69
CA LEU A 8 4.84 -6.17 -4.70
C LEU A 8 5.28 -4.83 -5.28
N PHE A 9 6.39 -4.82 -6.03
CA PHE A 9 6.85 -3.61 -6.71
C PHE A 9 5.85 -3.13 -7.76
N ASP A 10 5.25 -4.05 -8.52
CA ASP A 10 4.21 -3.71 -9.51
C ASP A 10 3.00 -3.05 -8.85
N ILE A 11 2.54 -3.55 -7.70
CA ILE A 11 1.42 -2.97 -6.93
C ILE A 11 1.75 -1.56 -6.44
N VAL A 12 2.97 -1.33 -5.93
CA VAL A 12 3.41 -0.01 -5.48
C VAL A 12 3.49 0.97 -6.65
N GLU A 13 3.98 0.54 -7.80
CA GLU A 13 4.04 1.36 -9.01
C GLU A 13 2.64 1.74 -9.52
N ASP A 14 1.71 0.79 -9.48
CA ASP A 14 0.31 1.00 -9.89
C ASP A 14 -0.42 1.96 -8.94
N LEU A 15 -0.14 1.88 -7.64
CA LEU A 15 -0.63 2.83 -6.64
C LEU A 15 -0.07 4.23 -6.86
N ARG A 16 1.23 4.35 -7.17
CA ARG A 16 1.83 5.65 -7.50
C ARG A 16 1.21 6.27 -8.74
N ARG A 17 0.90 5.47 -9.77
CA ARG A 17 0.18 5.95 -10.96
C ARG A 17 -1.25 6.42 -10.63
N LYS A 18 -1.92 5.73 -9.71
CA LYS A 18 -3.29 6.06 -9.24
C LYS A 18 -3.33 7.21 -8.23
N ALA A 19 -2.23 7.49 -7.54
CA ALA A 19 -2.04 8.66 -6.69
C ALA A 19 -1.96 9.93 -7.58
N ASN A 20 -3.09 10.29 -8.14
CA ASN A 20 -3.30 11.44 -8.99
C ASN A 20 -3.83 12.60 -8.13
N VAL A 21 -3.45 13.83 -8.45
CA VAL A 21 -4.00 15.05 -7.84
C VAL A 21 -5.53 15.05 -7.82
N ASN A 22 -6.17 14.42 -8.82
CA ASN A 22 -7.62 14.25 -8.88
C ASN A 22 -8.22 13.45 -7.71
N ALA A 23 -7.42 12.69 -6.95
CA ALA A 23 -7.88 12.04 -5.73
C ALA A 23 -8.14 13.04 -4.59
N ALA A 24 -7.49 14.21 -4.63
CA ALA A 24 -7.62 15.26 -3.62
C ALA A 24 -8.70 16.29 -3.95
N PHE A 25 -9.18 16.35 -5.21
CA PHE A 25 -10.13 17.36 -5.67
C PHE A 25 -11.46 16.73 -6.10
N GLY A 26 -12.56 17.22 -5.52
CA GLY A 26 -13.91 16.84 -5.90
C GLY A 26 -14.41 17.57 -7.16
N LYS A 27 -15.58 17.16 -7.65
CA LYS A 27 -16.25 17.89 -8.74
C LYS A 27 -16.62 19.32 -8.28
N PRO A 28 -16.51 20.34 -9.15
CA PRO A 28 -16.96 21.68 -8.83
C PRO A 28 -18.45 21.70 -8.45
N VAL A 29 -18.79 22.44 -7.40
CA VAL A 29 -20.17 22.66 -6.95
C VAL A 29 -20.45 24.16 -6.99
N THR A 30 -21.50 24.55 -7.71
CA THR A 30 -21.93 25.95 -7.78
C THR A 30 -23.07 26.20 -6.80
N SER A 31 -22.92 27.19 -5.93
CA SER A 31 -23.98 27.67 -5.04
C SER A 31 -23.93 29.19 -4.97
N GLU A 32 -25.10 29.85 -5.05
CA GLU A 32 -25.22 31.31 -4.98
C GLU A 32 -24.28 32.08 -5.94
N GLY A 33 -24.05 31.54 -7.14
CA GLY A 33 -23.16 32.13 -8.15
C GLY A 33 -21.66 31.98 -7.85
N ARG A 34 -21.29 31.22 -6.81
CA ARG A 34 -19.90 30.89 -6.46
C ARG A 34 -19.60 29.44 -6.77
N THR A 35 -18.43 29.19 -7.37
CA THR A 35 -17.94 27.83 -7.61
C THR A 35 -17.00 27.41 -6.49
N VAL A 36 -17.33 26.33 -5.80
CA VAL A 36 -16.50 25.70 -4.77
C VAL A 36 -15.90 24.43 -5.33
N ILE A 37 -14.60 24.25 -5.17
CA ILE A 37 -13.90 23.00 -5.47
C ILE A 37 -13.63 22.30 -4.12
N PRO A 38 -14.27 21.16 -3.82
CA PRO A 38 -13.99 20.39 -2.61
C PRO A 38 -12.55 19.88 -2.62
N VAL A 39 -11.86 19.98 -1.48
CA VAL A 39 -10.50 19.48 -1.29
C VAL A 39 -10.46 18.47 -0.14
N ALA A 40 -9.59 17.47 -0.24
CA ALA A 40 -9.32 16.50 0.80
C ALA A 40 -7.83 16.17 0.90
N GLU A 41 -7.37 15.77 2.08
CA GLU A 41 -6.07 15.15 2.28
C GLU A 41 -6.21 13.63 2.13
N VAL A 42 -5.58 13.06 1.11
CA VAL A 42 -5.56 11.62 0.88
C VAL A 42 -4.18 11.05 1.19
N ALA A 43 -4.12 10.09 2.10
CA ALA A 43 -2.89 9.41 2.49
C ALA A 43 -3.01 7.90 2.32
N TYR A 44 -1.94 7.28 1.84
CA TYR A 44 -1.79 5.84 1.68
C TYR A 44 -0.57 5.37 2.48
N GLY A 45 -0.66 4.19 3.08
CA GLY A 45 0.46 3.56 3.77
C GLY A 45 0.49 2.07 3.53
N PHE A 46 1.68 1.50 3.38
CA PHE A 46 1.90 0.07 3.22
C PHE A 46 3.18 -0.37 3.95
N GLY A 47 3.20 -1.63 4.38
CA GLY A 47 4.32 -2.23 5.09
C GLY A 47 4.38 -3.73 4.85
N LEU A 48 5.61 -4.27 4.84
CA LEU A 48 5.93 -5.67 4.60
C LEU A 48 7.01 -6.11 5.60
N GLY A 49 7.01 -7.39 5.96
CA GLY A 49 8.02 -8.02 6.81
C GLY A 49 8.20 -9.49 6.45
N PHE A 50 9.44 -9.95 6.56
CA PHE A 50 9.85 -11.33 6.29
C PHE A 50 10.78 -11.80 7.39
N GLY A 51 10.77 -13.10 7.67
CA GLY A 51 11.67 -13.75 8.61
C GLY A 51 11.88 -15.21 8.27
N SER A 52 13.03 -15.73 8.63
CA SER A 52 13.38 -17.14 8.54
C SER A 52 13.97 -17.63 9.86
N GLY A 53 13.91 -18.94 10.09
CA GLY A 53 14.49 -19.56 11.27
C GLY A 53 14.72 -21.05 11.07
N THR A 54 15.70 -21.59 11.78
CA THR A 54 15.99 -23.01 11.86
C THR A 54 15.65 -23.51 13.25
N SER A 55 14.98 -24.65 13.34
CA SER A 55 14.68 -25.34 14.59
C SER A 55 14.95 -26.84 14.48
N GLY A 56 15.69 -27.41 15.43
CA GLY A 56 16.04 -28.83 15.50
C GLY A 56 17.34 -29.06 16.28
N GLU A 57 17.51 -30.24 16.88
CA GLU A 57 18.83 -30.70 17.38
C GLU A 57 19.63 -31.35 16.23
N GLU A 58 20.96 -31.40 16.34
CA GLU A 58 22.02 -31.66 15.32
C GLU A 58 21.77 -32.72 14.21
N SER A 59 20.71 -33.52 14.27
CA SER A 59 20.34 -34.54 13.29
C SER A 59 19.05 -34.30 12.50
N GLU A 60 18.17 -33.38 12.93
CA GLU A 60 16.91 -33.06 12.22
C GLU A 60 16.64 -31.55 12.23
N GLU A 61 17.40 -30.79 11.44
CA GLU A 61 17.17 -29.36 11.26
C GLU A 61 15.97 -29.11 10.35
N THR A 62 14.99 -28.36 10.86
CA THR A 62 13.83 -27.92 10.07
C THR A 62 13.94 -26.42 9.83
N GLU A 63 13.97 -26.02 8.56
CA GLU A 63 13.94 -24.62 8.16
C GLU A 63 12.50 -24.13 7.99
N GLY A 64 12.23 -22.92 8.47
CA GLY A 64 10.94 -22.26 8.34
C GLY A 64 11.11 -20.82 7.84
N GLU A 65 10.23 -20.41 6.94
CA GLU A 65 10.13 -19.04 6.44
C GLU A 65 8.71 -18.52 6.66
N GLY A 66 8.59 -17.23 6.95
CA GLY A 66 7.32 -16.55 7.13
C GLY A 66 7.39 -15.12 6.66
N GLY A 67 6.27 -14.60 6.18
CA GLY A 67 6.14 -13.22 5.77
C GLY A 67 4.72 -12.71 5.91
N GLY A 68 4.59 -11.40 6.05
CA GLY A 68 3.32 -10.71 6.19
C GLY A 68 3.40 -9.27 5.71
N GLY A 69 2.25 -8.68 5.42
CA GLY A 69 2.16 -7.30 5.02
C GLY A 69 0.75 -6.75 5.17
N GLY A 70 0.63 -5.43 5.05
CA GLY A 70 -0.64 -4.73 5.17
C GLY A 70 -0.55 -3.31 4.64
N GLY A 71 -1.71 -2.69 4.43
CA GLY A 71 -1.79 -1.30 3.99
C GLY A 71 -3.16 -0.70 4.27
N GLY A 72 -3.26 0.62 4.12
CA GLY A 72 -4.47 1.38 4.43
C GLY A 72 -4.54 2.71 3.69
N VAL A 73 -5.76 3.27 3.67
CA VAL A 73 -6.07 4.56 3.05
C VAL A 73 -6.78 5.45 4.06
N ARG A 74 -6.46 6.74 4.05
CA ARG A 74 -7.13 7.79 4.82
C ARG A 74 -7.53 8.91 3.88
N ALA A 75 -8.75 9.41 4.05
CA ALA A 75 -9.19 10.67 3.45
C ALA A 75 -9.84 11.53 4.55
N ARG A 76 -9.53 12.83 4.59
CA ARG A 76 -10.15 13.81 5.50
C ARG A 76 -10.25 15.20 4.88
#